data_AF-A0A2E1NW36-F1
#
_entry.id   AF-A0A2E1NW36-F1
#
_cell.length_a   1.000
_cell.length_b   1.000
_cell.length_c   1.000
_cell.angle_alpha   90.00
_cell.angle_beta   90.00
_cell.angle_gamma   90.00
#
_symmetry.space_group_name_H-M   'P 1'
#
loop_
_entity.id
_entity.type
_entity.pdbx_description
1 polymer ?
#
loop_
_entity_poly.entity_id
_entity_poly.type
_entity_poly.pdbx_seq_one_letter_code
_entity_poly.pdbx_strand_id
1 'polypeptide(L)'
;MKLRYLTQSVFACSFAIAVGANAYTYNATINFEKIWTTAHTFDSEINAVAGNKLYVTNPNGSLAVLNKTTGNLLETINLGGAPNSVAAYGSTIAVAVEGASRQDNGYVEFYDVSGPSAVPTATVTVGALPDMLTFTPDGSKVIIANEGEPNSNYTVDPEGTVGIIDVSTLSYTSVDFSNVTPDASTRIFGPNASVAQDLEPEYIAINSSGTKAYVTLQENNAIGIIDINSGTVVDVVGLGFKDHSTLGNQFDASNRDDLEGNLQNWPTFGMYQPDAIDSFQVNGEDYFVIVNEGDARDYDGYSEETRMDDLNPTSELEASLVANLGPDWQDDENLGRLKTTTSNEDNNGEVAQLFSYGARSFSILDVDGEMVFDSGSMIEEITLALGNWEDGRSDDKGPEPESVVAFELGGKDYIVIGNERTSDLMFFEVSDVENPILAQIISTVNLYPGYEAGASPEGLSVEILSDTEAVLYVSNEWQTATSAYALTAVPVPAAAWLFASALAGLIARKKLDN
;
A
#
# COMPACT_ATOMS: atom_id res chain seq x y z
N MET A 1 -32.70 6.53 -36.81
CA MET A 1 -32.49 5.70 -35.61
C MET A 1 -30.99 5.71 -35.38
N LYS A 2 -30.55 6.39 -34.32
CA LYS A 2 -29.15 6.81 -34.10
C LYS A 2 -28.31 5.61 -33.66
N LEU A 3 -27.23 5.32 -34.39
CA LEU A 3 -26.08 4.56 -33.90
C LEU A 3 -25.00 5.60 -33.57
N ARG A 4 -24.69 5.79 -32.28
CA ARG A 4 -23.55 6.58 -31.82
C ARG A 4 -22.40 5.61 -31.62
N TYR A 5 -21.35 5.75 -32.42
CA TYR A 5 -20.04 5.19 -32.11
C TYR A 5 -19.39 6.09 -31.05
N LEU A 6 -19.13 5.55 -29.87
CA LEU A 6 -18.17 6.10 -28.92
C LEU A 6 -16.79 5.69 -29.44
N THR A 7 -15.97 6.66 -29.81
CA THR A 7 -14.53 6.48 -29.94
C THR A 7 -13.94 6.61 -28.54
N GLN A 8 -13.71 5.49 -27.86
CA GLN A 8 -12.76 5.44 -26.76
C GLN A 8 -11.37 5.32 -27.38
N SER A 9 -10.52 6.30 -27.08
CA SER A 9 -9.10 6.26 -27.38
C SER A 9 -8.46 5.24 -26.43
N VAL A 10 -8.21 4.03 -26.93
CA VAL A 10 -7.35 3.07 -26.26
C VAL A 10 -5.92 3.59 -26.37
N PHE A 11 -5.43 4.27 -25.35
CA PHE A 11 -3.99 4.42 -25.14
C PHE A 11 -3.52 3.15 -24.43
N ALA A 12 -3.22 2.12 -25.22
CA ALA A 12 -2.39 1.04 -24.74
C ALA A 12 -0.99 1.63 -24.51
N CYS A 13 -0.61 1.86 -23.25
CA CYS A 13 0.77 2.04 -22.86
C CYS A 13 1.48 0.71 -23.15
N SER A 14 1.90 0.54 -24.40
CA SER A 14 2.65 -0.62 -24.83
C SER A 14 4.09 -0.39 -24.38
N PHE A 15 4.45 -0.95 -23.23
CA PHE A 15 5.84 -1.20 -22.87
C PHE A 15 6.38 -2.27 -23.83
N ALA A 16 6.83 -1.82 -25.01
CA ALA A 16 7.68 -2.63 -25.84
C ALA A 16 9.10 -2.56 -25.27
N ILE A 17 9.42 -3.45 -24.32
CA ILE A 17 10.82 -3.72 -23.96
C ILE A 17 11.43 -4.49 -25.14
N ALA A 18 11.98 -3.74 -26.10
CA ALA A 18 12.75 -4.30 -27.18
C ALA A 18 14.04 -4.88 -26.60
N VAL A 19 14.09 -6.22 -26.50
CA VAL A 19 15.32 -6.99 -26.24
C VAL A 19 16.29 -6.72 -27.40
N GLY A 20 17.11 -5.69 -27.26
CA GLY A 20 18.01 -5.25 -28.32
C GLY A 20 18.63 -3.89 -28.05
N ALA A 21 19.67 -3.89 -27.21
CA ALA A 21 20.75 -2.90 -27.13
C ALA A 21 20.44 -1.51 -27.72
N ASN A 22 19.50 -0.79 -27.11
CA ASN A 22 19.38 0.66 -27.21
C ASN A 22 19.00 1.15 -25.80
N ALA A 23 19.96 1.76 -25.12
CA ALA A 23 19.75 2.37 -23.82
C ALA A 23 18.67 3.45 -23.97
N TYR A 24 17.48 3.22 -23.43
CA TYR A 24 16.57 4.32 -23.10
C TYR A 24 17.24 5.11 -21.99
N THR A 25 17.63 6.35 -22.28
CA THR A 25 18.02 7.31 -21.25
C THR A 25 16.79 7.62 -20.43
N TYR A 26 16.70 6.97 -19.29
CA TYR A 26 15.81 7.36 -18.21
C TYR A 26 16.19 8.79 -17.77
N ASN A 27 15.29 9.75 -18.02
CA ASN A 27 15.48 11.10 -17.50
C ASN A 27 14.80 11.14 -16.14
N ALA A 28 15.51 10.71 -15.10
CA ALA A 28 15.04 10.84 -13.73
C ALA A 28 14.54 12.26 -13.49
N THR A 29 13.30 12.41 -13.03
CA THR A 29 12.71 13.72 -12.68
C THR A 29 12.93 14.08 -11.22
N ILE A 30 13.41 13.12 -10.43
CA ILE A 30 13.82 13.27 -9.04
C ILE A 30 15.21 12.64 -8.84
N ASN A 31 16.12 13.43 -8.26
CA ASN A 31 17.41 12.96 -7.81
C ASN A 31 17.30 12.41 -6.40
N PHE A 32 18.19 11.47 -6.09
CA PHE A 32 18.23 10.77 -4.83
C PHE A 32 19.67 10.61 -4.36
N GLU A 33 19.92 10.78 -3.06
CA GLU A 33 21.19 10.52 -2.41
C GLU A 33 20.99 9.88 -1.03
N LYS A 34 21.61 8.73 -0.79
CA LYS A 34 21.63 8.09 0.55
C LYS A 34 22.44 8.94 1.53
N ILE A 35 21.78 9.43 2.58
CA ILE A 35 22.40 10.22 3.65
C ILE A 35 23.03 9.26 4.66
N TRP A 36 22.25 8.31 5.17
CA TRP A 36 22.69 7.30 6.14
C TRP A 36 21.77 6.08 6.11
N THR A 37 22.31 4.95 6.56
CA THR A 37 21.57 3.76 6.97
C THR A 37 22.12 3.33 8.32
N THR A 38 21.24 3.04 9.26
CA THR A 38 21.60 2.54 10.59
C THR A 38 20.96 1.16 10.77
N ALA A 39 21.81 0.13 10.88
CA ALA A 39 21.37 -1.20 11.26
C ALA A 39 21.03 -1.22 12.75
N HIS A 40 19.95 -1.91 13.10
CA HIS A 40 19.42 -1.97 14.45
C HIS A 40 19.65 -3.34 15.09
N THR A 41 19.44 -3.40 16.40
CA THR A 41 19.31 -4.67 17.14
C THR A 41 17.88 -4.88 17.62
N PHE A 42 16.95 -4.14 17.03
CA PHE A 42 15.53 -4.09 17.31
C PHE A 42 14.79 -4.01 15.97
N ASP A 43 13.51 -4.34 15.96
CA ASP A 43 12.69 -4.36 14.75
C ASP A 43 12.25 -2.94 14.38
N SER A 44 12.13 -2.66 13.09
CA SER A 44 11.95 -1.30 12.56
C SER A 44 10.82 -1.28 11.55
N GLU A 45 9.62 -0.90 11.99
CA GLU A 45 8.41 -0.94 11.16
C GLU A 45 7.95 0.48 10.78
N ILE A 46 7.19 1.18 11.62
CA ILE A 46 6.61 2.49 11.28
C ILE A 46 7.48 3.62 11.81
N ASN A 47 7.66 4.67 11.00
CA ASN A 47 8.43 5.84 11.41
C ASN A 47 7.69 7.18 11.22
N ALA A 48 7.97 8.11 12.13
CA ALA A 48 7.46 9.48 12.06
C ALA A 48 8.52 10.51 12.45
N VAL A 49 8.52 11.65 11.75
CA VAL A 49 9.47 12.74 11.97
C VAL A 49 8.85 13.82 12.84
N ALA A 50 9.54 14.23 13.91
CA ALA A 50 9.18 15.42 14.68
C ALA A 50 10.42 16.19 15.14
N GLY A 51 10.49 17.49 14.80
CA GLY A 51 11.64 18.32 15.11
C GLY A 51 12.93 17.78 14.49
N ASN A 52 13.93 17.46 15.31
CA ASN A 52 15.21 16.89 14.85
C ASN A 52 15.33 15.37 15.09
N LYS A 53 14.20 14.69 15.31
CA LYS A 53 14.14 13.29 15.70
C LYS A 53 13.28 12.51 14.73
N LEU A 54 13.64 11.25 14.56
CA LEU A 54 12.84 10.23 13.90
C LEU A 54 12.44 9.21 14.96
N TYR A 55 11.16 8.89 15.02
CA TYR A 55 10.57 7.94 15.94
C TYR A 55 10.27 6.67 15.16
N VAL A 56 10.72 5.52 15.63
CA VAL A 56 10.58 4.24 14.93
C VAL A 56 9.99 3.21 15.89
N THR A 57 8.87 2.58 15.51
CA THR A 57 8.26 1.51 16.30
C THR A 57 9.16 0.28 16.31
N ASN A 58 9.22 -0.36 17.48
CA ASN A 58 9.80 -1.68 17.67
C ASN A 58 8.72 -2.53 18.36
N PRO A 59 8.09 -3.47 17.65
CA PRO A 59 7.05 -4.40 18.14
C PRO A 59 7.35 -5.06 19.48
N ASN A 60 8.63 -5.21 19.83
CA ASN A 60 9.05 -5.74 21.11
C ASN A 60 8.82 -4.79 22.31
N GLY A 61 7.92 -3.81 22.18
CA GLY A 61 7.44 -2.97 23.27
C GLY A 61 8.20 -1.68 23.49
N SER A 62 8.73 -1.06 22.43
CA SER A 62 9.44 0.23 22.57
C SER A 62 9.37 1.11 21.33
N LEU A 63 9.66 2.40 21.51
CA LEU A 63 9.90 3.35 20.44
C LEU A 63 11.38 3.76 20.44
N ALA A 64 12.07 3.57 19.33
CA ALA A 64 13.42 4.07 19.13
C ALA A 64 13.38 5.53 18.66
N VAL A 65 14.15 6.39 19.31
CA VAL A 65 14.27 7.81 18.96
C VAL A 65 15.63 8.04 18.34
N LEU A 66 15.67 8.22 17.02
CA LEU A 66 16.89 8.45 16.25
C LEU A 66 17.11 9.94 15.98
N ASN A 67 18.37 10.35 15.82
CA ASN A 67 18.68 11.64 15.22
C ASN A 67 18.42 11.57 13.71
N LYS A 68 17.43 12.32 13.20
CA LYS A 68 17.02 12.24 11.79
C LYS A 68 18.13 12.61 10.79
N THR A 69 19.16 13.34 11.23
CA THR A 69 20.29 13.74 10.36
C THR A 69 21.42 12.71 10.34
N THR A 70 21.60 11.93 11.42
CA THR A 70 22.76 11.04 11.56
C THR A 70 22.40 9.57 11.77
N GLY A 71 21.12 9.23 11.93
CA GLY A 71 20.65 7.88 12.24
C GLY A 71 20.97 7.35 13.65
N ASN A 72 21.71 8.12 14.45
CA ASN A 72 22.15 7.68 15.78
C ASN A 72 20.97 7.57 16.74
N LEU A 73 20.90 6.46 17.48
CA LEU A 73 19.96 6.29 18.59
C LEU A 73 20.24 7.32 19.69
N LEU A 74 19.21 8.09 20.05
CA LEU A 74 19.23 9.13 21.08
C LEU A 74 18.59 8.65 22.38
N GLU A 75 17.46 7.95 22.27
CA GLU A 75 16.62 7.51 23.37
C GLU A 75 15.83 6.25 22.95
N THR A 76 15.51 5.40 23.92
CA THR A 76 14.54 4.30 23.77
C THR A 76 13.44 4.54 24.78
N ILE A 77 12.20 4.63 24.31
CA ILE A 77 11.00 4.79 25.13
C ILE A 77 10.39 3.40 25.29
N ASN A 78 10.36 2.87 26.52
CA ASN A 78 9.73 1.58 26.78
C ASN A 78 8.22 1.77 26.94
N LEU A 79 7.44 0.93 26.28
CA LEU A 79 5.98 0.95 26.27
C LEU A 79 5.43 -0.23 27.08
N GLY A 80 4.13 -0.17 27.40
CA GLY A 80 3.43 -1.24 28.12
C GLY A 80 3.02 -2.45 27.28
N GLY A 81 3.13 -2.35 25.95
CA GLY A 81 2.69 -3.32 24.94
C GLY A 81 3.41 -3.05 23.60
N ALA A 82 3.15 -3.89 22.59
CA ALA A 82 3.71 -3.74 21.26
C ALA A 82 3.15 -2.49 20.56
N PRO A 83 3.99 -1.59 20.04
CA PRO A 83 3.52 -0.47 19.22
C PRO A 83 3.42 -0.86 17.75
N ASN A 84 2.26 -0.65 17.14
CA ASN A 84 2.08 -0.90 15.69
C ASN A 84 2.32 0.38 14.87
N SER A 85 1.94 1.55 15.40
CA SER A 85 2.07 2.80 14.65
C SER A 85 2.49 4.00 15.49
N VAL A 86 3.14 4.96 14.83
CA VAL A 86 3.51 6.27 15.38
C VAL A 86 3.22 7.36 14.35
N ALA A 87 2.59 8.45 14.79
CA ALA A 87 2.42 9.65 13.98
C ALA A 87 2.84 10.90 14.74
N ALA A 88 3.16 11.96 14.01
CA ALA A 88 3.61 13.24 14.56
C ALA A 88 2.81 14.41 14.00
N TYR A 89 2.47 15.36 14.87
CA TYR A 89 1.98 16.69 14.47
C TYR A 89 2.63 17.77 15.33
N GLY A 90 3.42 18.64 14.70
CA GLY A 90 4.17 19.69 15.39
C GLY A 90 5.16 19.11 16.41
N SER A 91 4.90 19.32 17.69
CA SER A 91 5.71 18.77 18.81
C SER A 91 4.98 17.70 19.61
N THR A 92 3.91 17.14 19.05
CA THR A 92 3.16 16.03 19.64
C THR A 92 3.36 14.79 18.79
N ILE A 93 3.62 13.66 19.43
CA ILE A 93 3.50 12.34 18.81
C ILE A 93 2.38 11.55 19.47
N ALA A 94 1.75 10.68 18.69
CA ALA A 94 0.81 9.66 19.15
C ALA A 94 1.37 8.29 18.78
N VAL A 95 1.25 7.31 19.67
CA VAL A 95 1.72 5.93 19.47
C VAL A 95 0.56 4.98 19.72
N ALA A 96 0.21 4.17 18.74
CA ALA A 96 -0.78 3.10 18.86
C ALA A 96 -0.11 1.89 19.51
N VAL A 97 -0.71 1.35 20.58
CA VAL A 97 -0.11 0.27 21.37
C VAL A 97 -1.16 -0.80 21.68
N GLU A 98 -0.79 -2.05 21.45
CA GLU A 98 -1.63 -3.21 21.71
C GLU A 98 -2.06 -3.36 23.18
N GLY A 99 -3.16 -4.08 23.39
CA GLY A 99 -3.62 -4.53 24.70
C GLY A 99 -2.75 -5.66 25.28
N ALA A 100 -3.28 -6.36 26.29
CA ALA A 100 -2.59 -7.53 26.85
C ALA A 100 -2.56 -8.73 25.87
N SER A 101 -3.50 -8.73 24.94
CA SER A 101 -3.54 -9.56 23.73
C SER A 101 -4.07 -8.70 22.59
N ARG A 102 -3.88 -9.14 21.33
CA ARG A 102 -4.41 -8.46 20.15
C ARG A 102 -5.93 -8.24 20.21
N GLN A 103 -6.67 -9.16 20.82
CA GLN A 103 -8.13 -9.09 20.97
C GLN A 103 -8.60 -8.15 22.10
N ASP A 104 -7.71 -7.74 23.00
CA ASP A 104 -8.06 -6.79 24.06
C ASP A 104 -7.94 -5.35 23.55
N ASN A 105 -8.76 -4.45 24.09
CA ASN A 105 -8.61 -3.01 23.83
C ASN A 105 -7.17 -2.54 24.09
N GLY A 106 -6.58 -1.89 23.08
CA GLY A 106 -5.30 -1.21 23.18
C GLY A 106 -5.43 0.23 23.66
N TYR A 107 -4.40 1.02 23.40
CA TYR A 107 -4.36 2.43 23.79
C TYR A 107 -3.47 3.27 22.88
N VAL A 108 -3.76 4.57 22.84
CA VAL A 108 -2.90 5.58 22.22
C VAL A 108 -2.16 6.36 23.30
N GLU A 109 -0.84 6.36 23.25
CA GLU A 109 0.00 7.18 24.12
C GLU A 109 0.45 8.47 23.42
N PHE A 110 0.25 9.61 24.07
CA PHE A 110 0.66 10.92 23.56
C PHE A 110 1.90 11.44 24.27
N TYR A 111 2.84 12.01 23.52
CA TYR A 111 4.05 12.61 24.06
C TYR A 111 4.28 14.04 23.54
N ASP A 112 4.79 14.92 24.40
CA ASP A 112 5.43 16.17 24.00
C ASP A 112 6.91 15.90 23.70
N VAL A 113 7.32 16.25 22.48
CA VAL A 113 8.66 16.01 21.94
C VAL A 113 9.43 17.29 21.64
N SER A 114 8.97 18.43 22.15
CA SER A 114 9.64 19.73 22.01
C SER A 114 11.01 19.79 22.72
N GLY A 115 11.20 18.95 23.73
CA GLY A 115 12.43 18.86 24.53
C GLY A 115 13.44 17.84 24.00
N PRO A 116 14.60 17.70 24.68
CA PRO A 116 15.60 16.69 24.33
C PRO A 116 15.10 15.25 24.52
N SER A 117 14.16 15.01 25.45
CA SER A 117 13.52 13.72 25.69
C SER A 117 12.02 13.82 25.43
N ALA A 118 11.38 12.71 25.05
CA ALA A 118 9.93 12.63 24.98
C ALA A 118 9.31 12.65 26.39
N VAL A 119 8.23 13.41 26.56
CA VAL A 119 7.50 13.51 27.83
C VAL A 119 6.09 12.98 27.64
N PRO A 120 5.66 11.89 28.31
CA PRO A 120 4.30 11.39 28.18
C PRO A 120 3.31 12.42 28.73
N THR A 121 2.22 12.64 28.00
CA THR A 121 1.21 13.67 28.29
C THR A 121 -0.17 13.08 28.54
N ALA A 122 -0.52 12.00 27.85
CA ALA A 122 -1.81 11.32 27.98
C ALA A 122 -1.75 9.89 27.48
N THR A 123 -2.74 9.09 27.91
CA THR A 123 -3.04 7.77 27.37
C THR A 123 -4.55 7.67 27.20
N VAL A 124 -5.01 7.18 26.05
CA VAL A 124 -6.45 6.99 25.75
C VAL A 124 -6.66 5.54 25.35
N THR A 125 -7.55 4.83 26.05
CA THR A 125 -7.96 3.47 25.64
C THR A 125 -8.78 3.53 24.36
N VAL A 126 -8.45 2.66 23.40
CA VAL A 126 -9.10 2.58 22.09
C VAL A 126 -9.63 1.16 21.82
N GLY A 127 -9.90 0.80 20.57
CA GLY A 127 -10.38 -0.53 20.17
C GLY A 127 -9.31 -1.63 20.29
N ALA A 128 -9.68 -2.85 19.92
CA ALA A 128 -8.76 -3.99 19.87
C ALA A 128 -7.79 -3.83 18.70
N LEU A 129 -6.52 -4.20 18.91
CA LEU A 129 -5.44 -4.09 17.93
C LEU A 129 -5.41 -2.72 17.20
N PRO A 130 -5.06 -1.62 17.90
CA PRO A 130 -4.90 -0.34 17.24
C PRO A 130 -3.65 -0.38 16.37
N ASP A 131 -3.87 -0.58 15.08
CA ASP A 131 -2.83 -0.96 14.15
C ASP A 131 -2.16 0.28 13.56
N MET A 132 -2.93 1.12 12.87
CA MET A 132 -2.46 2.38 12.33
C MET A 132 -3.10 3.59 13.01
N LEU A 133 -2.35 4.69 13.13
CA LEU A 133 -2.92 6.00 13.43
C LEU A 133 -2.32 7.14 12.61
N THR A 134 -3.11 8.19 12.41
CA THR A 134 -2.65 9.44 11.77
C THR A 134 -3.38 10.66 12.31
N PHE A 135 -2.75 11.84 12.19
CA PHE A 135 -3.37 13.11 12.58
C PHE A 135 -4.20 13.69 11.43
N THR A 136 -5.30 14.37 11.75
CA THR A 136 -5.94 15.27 10.77
C THR A 136 -4.96 16.35 10.31
N PRO A 137 -5.11 16.92 9.10
CA PRO A 137 -4.21 17.96 8.58
C PRO A 137 -4.01 19.17 9.50
N ASP A 138 -5.00 19.48 10.34
CA ASP A 138 -4.96 20.57 11.32
C ASP A 138 -4.45 20.14 12.71
N GLY A 139 -4.18 18.86 12.91
CA GLY A 139 -3.73 18.23 14.15
C GLY A 139 -4.76 18.21 15.27
N SER A 140 -6.01 18.53 14.97
CA SER A 140 -7.07 18.60 15.99
C SER A 140 -7.58 17.22 16.42
N LYS A 141 -7.39 16.20 15.56
CA LYS A 141 -7.81 14.82 15.83
C LYS A 141 -6.72 13.81 15.46
N VAL A 142 -6.78 12.65 16.11
CA VAL A 142 -6.07 11.43 15.70
C VAL A 142 -7.13 10.44 15.26
N ILE A 143 -6.94 9.85 14.09
CA ILE A 143 -7.77 8.76 13.55
C ILE A 143 -6.98 7.47 13.72
N ILE A 144 -7.64 6.41 14.14
CA ILE A 144 -7.03 5.12 14.48
C ILE A 144 -7.80 4.01 13.77
N ALA A 145 -7.09 3.11 13.09
CA ALA A 145 -7.62 1.86 12.61
C ALA A 145 -7.42 0.84 13.73
N ASN A 146 -8.52 0.32 14.27
CA ASN A 146 -8.48 -0.76 15.24
C ASN A 146 -8.93 -2.00 14.48
N GLU A 147 -7.97 -2.82 14.08
CA GLU A 147 -8.12 -3.92 13.13
C GLU A 147 -9.10 -4.96 13.66
N GLY A 148 -8.92 -5.37 14.91
CA GLY A 148 -9.86 -6.25 15.59
C GLY A 148 -9.74 -7.72 15.17
N GLU A 149 -8.53 -8.18 14.81
CA GLU A 149 -8.29 -9.56 14.39
C GLU A 149 -8.77 -10.64 15.37
N PRO A 150 -9.16 -11.82 14.87
CA PRO A 150 -9.43 -13.00 15.68
C PRO A 150 -8.17 -13.55 16.34
N ASN A 151 -8.36 -14.30 17.44
CA ASN A 151 -7.27 -15.10 17.99
C ASN A 151 -6.96 -16.30 17.08
N SER A 152 -5.76 -16.87 17.19
CA SER A 152 -5.32 -18.01 16.34
C SER A 152 -6.27 -19.22 16.30
N ASN A 153 -7.05 -19.48 17.36
CA ASN A 153 -8.05 -20.57 17.35
C ASN A 153 -9.43 -20.15 16.78
N TYR A 154 -9.57 -18.91 16.32
CA TYR A 154 -10.80 -18.31 15.81
C TYR A 154 -12.00 -18.40 16.78
N THR A 155 -11.73 -18.21 18.08
CA THR A 155 -12.73 -18.32 19.17
C THR A 155 -13.07 -16.99 19.83
N VAL A 156 -12.22 -16.00 19.66
CA VAL A 156 -12.42 -14.62 20.11
C VAL A 156 -12.10 -13.75 18.91
N ASP A 157 -13.12 -13.07 18.41
CA ASP A 157 -13.12 -12.32 17.15
C ASP A 157 -13.85 -11.00 17.42
N PRO A 158 -13.12 -9.95 17.85
CA PRO A 158 -13.69 -8.64 18.17
C PRO A 158 -14.21 -7.93 16.91
N GLU A 159 -14.86 -6.79 17.09
CA GLU A 159 -15.27 -5.94 15.96
C GLU A 159 -14.14 -4.99 15.59
N GLY A 160 -13.82 -4.90 14.30
CA GLY A 160 -12.96 -3.84 13.76
C GLY A 160 -13.65 -2.49 13.83
N THR A 161 -12.90 -1.43 14.17
CA THR A 161 -13.46 -0.08 14.35
C THR A 161 -12.50 1.02 13.94
N VAL A 162 -13.06 2.18 13.55
CA VAL A 162 -12.28 3.41 13.38
C VAL A 162 -12.42 4.29 14.62
N GLY A 163 -11.31 4.57 15.27
CA GLY A 163 -11.21 5.44 16.42
C GLY A 163 -10.99 6.90 16.04
N ILE A 164 -11.64 7.83 16.76
CA ILE A 164 -11.43 9.27 16.61
C ILE A 164 -11.15 9.87 17.99
N ILE A 165 -9.92 10.36 18.19
CA ILE A 165 -9.52 11.08 19.40
C ILE A 165 -9.49 12.57 19.10
N ASP A 166 -10.25 13.36 19.85
CA ASP A 166 -10.06 14.82 19.87
C ASP A 166 -8.84 15.17 20.73
N VAL A 167 -7.80 15.74 20.12
CA VAL A 167 -6.49 15.94 20.78
C VAL A 167 -6.60 16.91 21.97
N SER A 168 -7.52 17.89 21.90
CA SER A 168 -7.64 18.92 22.92
C SER A 168 -8.36 18.44 24.18
N THR A 169 -9.32 17.53 24.03
CA THR A 169 -10.17 17.01 25.11
C THR A 169 -9.84 15.59 25.51
N LEU A 170 -9.08 14.87 24.67
CA LEU A 170 -8.78 13.44 24.76
C LEU A 170 -10.04 12.56 24.77
N SER A 171 -11.15 13.06 24.21
CA SER A 171 -12.36 12.26 24.04
C SER A 171 -12.21 11.29 22.88
N TYR A 172 -12.56 10.03 23.12
CA TYR A 172 -12.57 8.96 22.12
C TYR A 172 -13.99 8.70 21.59
N THR A 173 -14.12 8.58 20.27
CA THR A 173 -15.32 8.08 19.58
C THR A 173 -14.93 6.83 18.80
N SER A 174 -15.65 5.72 19.02
CA SER A 174 -15.52 4.49 18.23
C SER A 174 -16.57 4.51 17.13
N VAL A 175 -16.15 4.26 15.89
CA VAL A 175 -17.02 4.12 14.72
C VAL A 175 -16.97 2.66 14.28
N ASP A 176 -18.10 1.97 14.39
CA ASP A 176 -18.26 0.57 13.96
C ASP A 176 -18.91 0.46 12.57
N PHE A 177 -18.82 -0.73 11.96
CA PHE A 177 -19.40 -1.03 10.65
C PHE A 177 -20.76 -1.73 10.72
N SER A 178 -21.44 -1.73 11.88
CA SER A 178 -22.66 -2.52 12.09
C SER A 178 -23.85 -2.12 11.21
N ASN A 179 -23.85 -0.88 10.70
CA ASN A 179 -24.93 -0.32 9.88
C ASN A 179 -24.57 -0.22 8.39
N VAL A 180 -23.49 -0.88 7.96
CA VAL A 180 -23.06 -0.93 6.56
C VAL A 180 -23.75 -2.09 5.84
N THR A 181 -24.04 -1.91 4.56
CA THR A 181 -24.38 -3.00 3.65
C THR A 181 -23.31 -3.03 2.57
N PRO A 182 -22.27 -3.88 2.71
CA PRO A 182 -21.21 -3.97 1.71
C PRO A 182 -21.78 -4.37 0.35
N ASP A 183 -21.15 -3.89 -0.72
CA ASP A 183 -21.48 -4.34 -2.06
C ASP A 183 -20.97 -5.77 -2.30
N ALA A 184 -21.30 -6.35 -3.47
CA ALA A 184 -20.98 -7.74 -3.78
C ALA A 184 -19.49 -8.00 -4.05
N SER A 185 -18.68 -6.95 -4.19
CA SER A 185 -17.23 -7.03 -4.39
C SER A 185 -16.43 -6.85 -3.10
N THR A 186 -17.05 -6.41 -2.02
CA THR A 186 -16.49 -6.54 -0.66
C THR A 186 -16.60 -7.98 -0.19
N ARG A 187 -15.49 -8.57 0.23
CA ARG A 187 -15.45 -9.92 0.75
C ARG A 187 -15.92 -9.91 2.20
N ILE A 188 -16.97 -10.68 2.49
CA ILE A 188 -17.43 -10.96 3.85
C ILE A 188 -17.45 -12.48 4.02
N PHE A 189 -16.49 -13.05 4.76
CA PHE A 189 -16.19 -14.47 4.64
C PHE A 189 -15.76 -15.18 5.94
N GLY A 190 -15.52 -14.44 7.02
CA GLY A 190 -15.18 -15.01 8.31
C GLY A 190 -16.28 -15.93 8.85
N PRO A 191 -15.90 -17.00 9.58
CA PRO A 191 -16.80 -18.06 9.99
C PRO A 191 -17.87 -17.57 10.98
N ASN A 192 -19.10 -17.39 10.47
CA ASN A 192 -20.26 -16.88 11.22
C ASN A 192 -20.09 -15.44 11.75
N ALA A 193 -19.21 -14.65 11.12
CA ALA A 193 -18.98 -13.26 11.48
C ALA A 193 -20.18 -12.38 11.10
N SER A 194 -20.43 -11.35 11.90
CA SER A 194 -21.21 -10.19 11.44
C SER A 194 -20.34 -9.30 10.54
N VAL A 195 -20.93 -8.42 9.73
CA VAL A 195 -20.16 -7.45 8.92
C VAL A 195 -19.18 -6.64 9.77
N ALA A 196 -19.57 -6.25 10.99
CA ALA A 196 -18.68 -5.46 11.86
C ALA A 196 -17.52 -6.26 12.46
N GLN A 197 -17.68 -7.57 12.61
CA GLN A 197 -16.58 -8.46 13.01
C GLN A 197 -15.69 -8.80 11.83
N ASP A 198 -16.29 -8.91 10.64
CA ASP A 198 -15.55 -9.32 9.46
C ASP A 198 -14.75 -8.20 8.81
N LEU A 199 -15.09 -6.93 9.04
CA LEU A 199 -14.34 -5.83 8.49
C LEU A 199 -13.18 -5.47 9.44
N GLU A 200 -11.95 -5.58 8.94
CA GLU A 200 -10.69 -5.36 9.69
C GLU A 200 -9.97 -4.10 9.15
N PRO A 201 -10.07 -2.94 9.83
CA PRO A 201 -9.38 -1.70 9.43
C PRO A 201 -7.88 -1.74 9.70
N GLU A 202 -7.05 -1.37 8.72
CA GLU A 202 -5.58 -1.39 8.86
C GLU A 202 -4.96 -0.01 8.65
N TYR A 203 -4.88 0.52 7.43
CA TYR A 203 -4.29 1.84 7.16
C TYR A 203 -5.33 2.93 6.87
N ILE A 204 -4.94 4.18 7.14
CA ILE A 204 -5.80 5.36 6.99
C ILE A 204 -5.12 6.48 6.21
N ALA A 205 -5.79 6.98 5.18
CA ALA A 205 -5.48 8.27 4.57
C ALA A 205 -6.59 9.29 4.88
N ILE A 206 -6.24 10.58 4.98
CA ILE A 206 -7.20 11.65 5.28
C ILE A 206 -7.20 12.65 4.15
N ASN A 207 -8.40 12.98 3.65
CA ASN A 207 -8.55 13.95 2.58
C ASN A 207 -8.05 15.35 3.00
N SER A 208 -7.65 16.19 2.05
CA SER A 208 -6.99 17.49 2.36
C SER A 208 -7.78 18.43 3.27
N SER A 209 -9.12 18.36 3.24
CA SER A 209 -9.97 19.18 4.10
C SER A 209 -10.09 18.65 5.53
N GLY A 210 -9.55 17.48 5.84
CA GLY A 210 -9.60 16.85 7.16
C GLY A 210 -10.99 16.39 7.58
N THR A 211 -11.88 16.14 6.62
CA THR A 211 -13.30 15.83 6.88
C THR A 211 -13.64 14.36 6.72
N LYS A 212 -12.87 13.62 5.90
CA LYS A 212 -13.07 12.21 5.65
C LYS A 212 -11.77 11.43 5.83
N ALA A 213 -11.89 10.23 6.40
CA ALA A 213 -10.84 9.22 6.42
C ALA A 213 -11.20 8.09 5.46
N TYR A 214 -10.20 7.57 4.75
CA TYR A 214 -10.27 6.46 3.81
C TYR A 214 -9.42 5.36 4.41
N VAL A 215 -10.01 4.19 4.59
CA VAL A 215 -9.48 3.14 5.46
C VAL A 215 -9.37 1.85 4.67
N THR A 216 -8.20 1.23 4.63
CA THR A 216 -8.05 -0.08 3.99
C THR A 216 -8.71 -1.16 4.83
N LEU A 217 -9.29 -2.13 4.12
CA LEU A 217 -9.89 -3.34 4.66
C LEU A 217 -9.33 -4.49 3.81
N GLN A 218 -8.06 -4.85 4.03
CA GLN A 218 -7.22 -5.64 3.12
C GLN A 218 -7.86 -6.99 2.79
N GLU A 219 -8.17 -7.79 3.80
CA GLU A 219 -8.81 -9.11 3.67
C GLU A 219 -10.15 -8.96 2.95
N ASN A 220 -10.88 -7.88 3.23
CA ASN A 220 -12.18 -7.62 2.65
C ASN A 220 -12.14 -7.06 1.23
N ASN A 221 -10.94 -6.76 0.70
CA ASN A 221 -10.73 -6.19 -0.63
C ASN A 221 -11.57 -4.92 -0.86
N ALA A 222 -11.56 -4.01 0.13
CA ALA A 222 -12.43 -2.84 0.14
C ALA A 222 -11.78 -1.61 0.80
N ILE A 223 -12.42 -0.46 0.63
CA ILE A 223 -12.10 0.80 1.31
C ILE A 223 -13.29 1.28 2.13
N GLY A 224 -13.09 1.51 3.42
CA GLY A 224 -14.04 2.19 4.29
C GLY A 224 -13.90 3.71 4.20
N ILE A 225 -15.01 4.42 4.02
CA ILE A 225 -15.04 5.90 4.00
C ILE A 225 -15.76 6.40 5.24
N ILE A 226 -15.06 7.17 6.08
CA ILE A 226 -15.56 7.66 7.37
C ILE A 226 -15.71 9.17 7.35
N ASP A 227 -16.85 9.69 7.80
CA ASP A 227 -16.99 11.11 8.11
C ASP A 227 -16.43 11.38 9.50
N ILE A 228 -15.34 12.14 9.56
CA ILE A 228 -14.60 12.42 10.80
C ILE A 228 -15.41 13.34 11.73
N ASN A 229 -16.27 14.20 11.19
CA ASN A 229 -17.02 15.17 11.98
C ASN A 229 -18.23 14.54 12.67
N SER A 230 -18.96 13.69 11.97
CA SER A 230 -20.10 12.96 12.55
C SER A 230 -19.71 11.69 13.26
N GLY A 231 -18.52 11.12 12.98
CA GLY A 231 -18.09 9.84 13.55
C GLY A 231 -18.95 8.70 13.04
N THR A 232 -19.13 8.63 11.71
CA THR A 232 -20.02 7.63 11.06
C THR A 232 -19.37 7.11 9.79
N VAL A 233 -19.60 5.82 9.50
CA VAL A 233 -19.29 5.25 8.18
C VAL A 233 -20.20 5.88 7.13
N VAL A 234 -19.60 6.41 6.07
CA VAL A 234 -20.27 6.95 4.88
C VAL A 234 -20.56 5.82 3.90
N ASP A 235 -19.53 5.02 3.61
CA ASP A 235 -19.62 3.90 2.68
C ASP A 235 -18.52 2.85 2.94
N VAL A 236 -18.71 1.66 2.38
CA VAL A 236 -17.66 0.65 2.20
C VAL A 236 -17.70 0.22 0.74
N VAL A 237 -16.62 0.52 0.03
CA VAL A 237 -16.52 0.38 -1.43
C VAL A 237 -15.64 -0.82 -1.74
N GLY A 238 -16.21 -1.85 -2.35
CA GLY A 238 -15.43 -3.00 -2.83
C GLY A 238 -14.59 -2.63 -4.05
N LEU A 239 -13.37 -3.16 -4.13
CA LEU A 239 -12.40 -2.79 -5.17
C LEU A 239 -12.57 -3.55 -6.48
N GLY A 240 -13.50 -4.51 -6.52
CA GLY A 240 -13.59 -5.47 -7.62
C GLY A 240 -12.36 -6.38 -7.69
N PHE A 241 -12.05 -6.89 -8.88
CA PHE A 241 -10.96 -7.84 -9.06
C PHE A 241 -10.21 -7.57 -10.37
N LYS A 242 -8.89 -7.73 -10.35
CA LYS A 242 -8.03 -7.59 -11.52
C LYS A 242 -8.14 -8.82 -12.42
N ASP A 243 -8.54 -8.65 -13.67
CA ASP A 243 -8.56 -9.75 -14.64
C ASP A 243 -7.15 -10.03 -15.20
N HIS A 244 -6.53 -11.13 -14.77
CA HIS A 244 -5.19 -11.52 -15.22
C HIS A 244 -5.17 -12.13 -16.62
N SER A 245 -6.32 -12.32 -17.28
CA SER A 245 -6.38 -12.74 -18.68
C SER A 245 -6.16 -11.58 -19.66
N THR A 246 -6.21 -10.35 -19.15
CA THR A 246 -6.07 -9.13 -19.95
C THR A 246 -4.60 -8.72 -20.12
N LEU A 247 -4.22 -8.36 -21.35
CA LEU A 247 -2.88 -7.86 -21.66
C LEU A 247 -2.51 -6.66 -20.78
N GLY A 248 -1.35 -6.71 -20.12
CA GLY A 248 -0.91 -5.70 -19.16
C GLY A 248 -1.18 -6.08 -17.70
N ASN A 249 -1.85 -7.21 -17.45
CA ASN A 249 -2.06 -7.78 -16.12
C ASN A 249 -1.37 -9.15 -15.99
N GLN A 250 -0.27 -9.36 -16.73
CA GLN A 250 0.51 -10.58 -16.57
C GLN A 250 1.12 -10.66 -15.18
N PHE A 251 1.27 -11.87 -14.67
CA PHE A 251 1.99 -12.14 -13.43
C PHE A 251 2.70 -13.48 -13.54
N ASP A 252 3.69 -13.70 -12.69
CA ASP A 252 4.30 -15.01 -12.52
C ASP A 252 3.48 -15.81 -11.50
N ALA A 253 2.99 -16.97 -11.89
CA ALA A 253 2.09 -17.78 -11.07
C ALA A 253 2.78 -18.98 -10.40
N SER A 254 4.05 -19.26 -10.74
CA SER A 254 4.75 -20.45 -10.27
C SER A 254 6.21 -20.18 -9.92
N ASN A 255 6.63 -20.75 -8.80
CA ASN A 255 8.04 -20.82 -8.39
C ASN A 255 8.68 -22.18 -8.69
N ARG A 256 8.12 -22.94 -9.63
CA ARG A 256 8.51 -24.32 -9.95
C ARG A 256 8.67 -24.59 -11.44
N ASP A 257 8.65 -23.57 -12.28
CA ASP A 257 8.78 -23.70 -13.74
C ASP A 257 10.24 -23.59 -14.26
N ASP A 258 11.21 -23.42 -13.35
CA ASP A 258 12.63 -23.19 -13.64
C ASP A 258 12.91 -21.91 -14.47
N LEU A 259 12.00 -20.92 -14.43
CA LEU A 259 12.12 -19.62 -15.09
C LEU A 259 12.10 -18.49 -14.06
N GLU A 260 12.88 -17.43 -14.28
CA GLU A 260 12.79 -16.22 -13.46
C GLU A 260 11.81 -15.24 -14.13
N GLY A 261 10.69 -14.94 -13.46
CA GLY A 261 9.72 -13.95 -13.90
C GLY A 261 8.97 -14.38 -15.15
N ASN A 262 8.33 -15.55 -15.09
CA ASN A 262 7.49 -16.09 -16.16
C ASN A 262 6.13 -15.37 -16.22
N LEU A 263 6.17 -14.07 -16.50
CA LEU A 263 4.98 -13.20 -16.53
C LEU A 263 4.05 -13.63 -17.67
N GLN A 264 2.90 -14.21 -17.31
CA GLN A 264 1.90 -14.70 -18.24
C GLN A 264 0.50 -14.21 -17.89
N ASN A 265 -0.38 -14.23 -18.88
CA ASN A 265 -1.80 -14.03 -18.68
C ASN A 265 -2.48 -15.37 -18.37
N TRP A 266 -3.22 -15.41 -17.28
CA TRP A 266 -3.97 -16.59 -16.83
C TRP A 266 -5.45 -16.23 -16.68
N PRO A 267 -6.39 -17.18 -16.89
CA PRO A 267 -7.82 -16.94 -16.66
C PRO A 267 -8.15 -17.00 -15.16
N THR A 268 -7.48 -16.15 -14.38
CA THR A 268 -7.61 -15.95 -12.93
C THR A 268 -7.87 -14.47 -12.64
N PHE A 269 -8.26 -14.18 -11.41
CA PHE A 269 -8.52 -12.82 -10.92
C PHE A 269 -7.64 -12.48 -9.72
N GLY A 270 -7.02 -11.30 -9.70
CA GLY A 270 -6.28 -10.80 -8.54
C GLY A 270 -7.21 -10.03 -7.61
N MET A 271 -7.17 -10.33 -6.32
CA MET A 271 -7.83 -9.51 -5.31
C MET A 271 -6.92 -8.32 -5.00
N TYR A 272 -7.45 -7.09 -5.02
CA TYR A 272 -6.62 -5.90 -4.79
C TYR A 272 -6.03 -5.87 -3.39
N GLN A 273 -6.84 -6.12 -2.36
CA GLN A 273 -6.37 -6.33 -0.98
C GLN A 273 -5.29 -5.32 -0.56
N PRO A 274 -5.68 -4.05 -0.41
CA PRO A 274 -4.72 -3.00 -0.17
C PRO A 274 -4.24 -2.99 1.27
N ASP A 275 -2.93 -3.04 1.47
CA ASP A 275 -2.30 -2.84 2.78
C ASP A 275 -2.24 -1.34 3.08
N ALA A 276 -1.23 -0.64 2.55
CA ALA A 276 -1.08 0.79 2.79
C ALA A 276 -1.91 1.69 1.85
N ILE A 277 -2.25 2.87 2.37
CA ILE A 277 -2.92 3.96 1.65
C ILE A 277 -2.30 5.33 2.00
N ASP A 278 -2.17 6.21 1.02
CA ASP A 278 -1.88 7.64 1.26
C ASP A 278 -2.71 8.55 0.34
N SER A 279 -2.83 9.83 0.70
CA SER A 279 -3.59 10.83 -0.03
C SER A 279 -2.71 11.88 -0.69
N PHE A 280 -3.14 12.38 -1.83
CA PHE A 280 -2.49 13.50 -2.53
C PHE A 280 -3.52 14.34 -3.26
N GLN A 281 -3.10 15.49 -3.78
CA GLN A 281 -3.98 16.37 -4.55
C GLN A 281 -3.44 16.59 -5.96
N VAL A 282 -4.32 16.49 -6.94
CA VAL A 282 -4.00 16.90 -8.31
C VAL A 282 -5.01 17.96 -8.73
N ASN A 283 -4.53 19.15 -9.10
CA ASN A 283 -5.36 20.29 -9.47
C ASN A 283 -6.42 20.70 -8.42
N GLY A 284 -6.18 20.40 -7.14
CA GLY A 284 -7.08 20.71 -6.02
C GLY A 284 -8.20 19.70 -5.80
N GLU A 285 -8.17 18.55 -6.48
CA GLU A 285 -9.01 17.38 -6.21
C GLU A 285 -8.21 16.37 -5.40
N ASP A 286 -8.83 15.76 -4.39
CA ASP A 286 -8.22 14.73 -3.54
C ASP A 286 -8.22 13.38 -4.28
N TYR A 287 -7.12 12.66 -4.19
CA TYR A 287 -6.95 11.28 -4.67
C TYR A 287 -6.25 10.45 -3.61
N PHE A 288 -6.38 9.13 -3.73
CA PHE A 288 -5.79 8.17 -2.81
C PHE A 288 -4.99 7.14 -3.60
N VAL A 289 -3.79 6.83 -3.15
CA VAL A 289 -2.99 5.73 -3.68
C VAL A 289 -3.05 4.57 -2.69
N ILE A 290 -3.35 3.38 -3.20
CA ILE A 290 -3.31 2.12 -2.46
C ILE A 290 -2.27 1.20 -3.06
N VAL A 291 -1.67 0.33 -2.24
CA VAL A 291 -0.75 -0.72 -2.70
C VAL A 291 -1.36 -2.08 -2.45
N ASN A 292 -1.42 -2.88 -3.52
CA ASN A 292 -2.24 -4.07 -3.61
C ASN A 292 -1.39 -5.32 -3.30
N GLU A 293 -0.96 -5.42 -2.04
CA GLU A 293 -0.07 -6.46 -1.54
C GLU A 293 -0.73 -7.84 -1.58
N GLY A 294 -1.89 -7.96 -0.93
CA GLY A 294 -2.59 -9.22 -0.72
C GLY A 294 -2.34 -9.79 0.66
N ASP A 295 -3.38 -10.07 1.43
CA ASP A 295 -3.24 -10.94 2.61
C ASP A 295 -4.42 -11.91 2.77
N ALA A 296 -4.21 -13.00 3.50
CA ALA A 296 -5.17 -14.07 3.65
C ALA A 296 -5.49 -14.31 5.12
N ARG A 297 -6.75 -14.64 5.43
CA ARG A 297 -7.04 -15.19 6.76
C ARG A 297 -6.59 -16.64 6.86
N ASP A 298 -5.39 -16.83 7.40
CA ASP A 298 -4.77 -18.14 7.65
C ASP A 298 -4.40 -18.32 9.13
N TYR A 299 -5.36 -18.80 9.93
CA TYR A 299 -5.21 -19.09 11.35
C TYR A 299 -5.37 -20.59 11.64
N ASP A 300 -4.80 -21.08 12.76
CA ASP A 300 -4.93 -22.48 13.20
C ASP A 300 -6.40 -22.96 13.27
N GLY A 301 -7.31 -22.08 13.67
CA GLY A 301 -8.74 -22.36 13.81
C GLY A 301 -9.57 -22.20 12.53
N TYR A 302 -9.05 -21.47 11.55
CA TYR A 302 -9.72 -21.18 10.29
C TYR A 302 -8.70 -20.68 9.27
N SER A 303 -8.68 -21.30 8.09
CA SER A 303 -7.87 -20.87 6.97
C SER A 303 -8.74 -20.86 5.73
N GLU A 304 -8.69 -19.76 4.99
CA GLU A 304 -9.25 -19.73 3.64
C GLU A 304 -8.24 -20.12 2.55
N GLU A 305 -6.97 -20.20 2.89
CA GLU A 305 -5.89 -20.45 1.95
C GLU A 305 -5.84 -21.92 1.50
N THR A 306 -5.70 -22.12 0.20
CA THR A 306 -5.34 -23.40 -0.40
C THR A 306 -4.48 -23.17 -1.64
N ARG A 307 -4.08 -24.26 -2.32
CA ARG A 307 -3.38 -24.20 -3.61
C ARG A 307 -4.28 -24.65 -4.74
N MET A 308 -4.02 -24.14 -5.93
CA MET A 308 -4.77 -24.49 -7.13
C MET A 308 -4.71 -25.99 -7.48
N ASP A 309 -3.61 -26.69 -7.16
CA ASP A 309 -3.47 -28.14 -7.38
C ASP A 309 -4.28 -29.00 -6.39
N ASP A 310 -4.62 -28.44 -5.23
CA ASP A 310 -5.48 -29.08 -4.23
C ASP A 310 -6.98 -28.99 -4.59
N LEU A 311 -7.37 -28.07 -5.48
CA LEU A 311 -8.75 -27.93 -5.93
C LEU A 311 -9.21 -29.11 -6.79
N ASN A 312 -10.43 -29.61 -6.57
CA ASN A 312 -11.01 -30.68 -7.38
C ASN A 312 -11.75 -30.13 -8.61
N PRO A 313 -11.22 -30.28 -9.83
CA PRO A 313 -11.80 -29.69 -11.04
C PRO A 313 -13.16 -30.31 -11.44
N THR A 314 -13.61 -31.38 -10.78
CA THR A 314 -14.87 -32.06 -11.12
C THR A 314 -15.97 -31.90 -10.10
N SER A 315 -15.64 -31.48 -8.87
CA SER A 315 -16.62 -31.33 -7.79
C SER A 315 -16.66 -29.94 -7.16
N GLU A 316 -15.60 -29.13 -7.33
CA GLU A 316 -15.50 -27.82 -6.72
C GLU A 316 -15.54 -26.69 -7.74
N LEU A 317 -15.19 -26.94 -9.01
CA LEU A 317 -15.10 -25.91 -10.04
C LEU A 317 -16.21 -26.03 -11.09
N GLU A 318 -16.72 -24.89 -11.56
CA GLU A 318 -17.62 -24.89 -12.71
C GLU A 318 -16.94 -25.49 -13.96
N ALA A 319 -17.63 -26.38 -14.68
CA ALA A 319 -17.07 -27.03 -15.87
C ALA A 319 -16.65 -26.04 -16.98
N SER A 320 -17.29 -24.87 -17.07
CA SER A 320 -16.92 -23.79 -18.00
C SER A 320 -15.57 -23.16 -17.67
N LEU A 321 -15.26 -22.98 -16.38
CA LEU A 321 -13.99 -22.45 -15.91
C LEU A 321 -12.85 -23.41 -16.23
N VAL A 322 -13.03 -24.69 -15.88
CA VAL A 322 -12.06 -25.76 -16.15
C VAL A 322 -11.75 -25.89 -17.65
N ALA A 323 -12.76 -25.75 -18.51
CA ALA A 323 -12.56 -25.80 -19.95
C ALA A 323 -11.70 -24.64 -20.50
N ASN A 324 -11.68 -23.49 -19.82
CA ASN A 324 -10.90 -22.32 -20.22
C ASN A 324 -9.45 -22.35 -19.70
N LEU A 325 -9.19 -23.03 -18.58
CA LEU A 325 -7.87 -23.16 -17.95
C LEU A 325 -6.90 -24.03 -18.77
N GLY A 326 -7.42 -24.96 -19.57
CA GLY A 326 -6.62 -25.94 -20.31
C GLY A 326 -6.35 -27.22 -19.50
N PRO A 327 -5.70 -28.23 -20.10
CA PRO A 327 -5.55 -29.55 -19.46
C PRO A 327 -4.47 -29.60 -18.36
N ASP A 328 -3.48 -28.71 -18.43
CA ASP A 328 -2.23 -28.78 -17.65
C ASP A 328 -2.18 -27.67 -16.59
N TRP A 329 -3.30 -26.98 -16.33
CA TRP A 329 -3.32 -25.79 -15.47
C TRP A 329 -2.90 -26.07 -14.02
N GLN A 330 -3.22 -27.27 -13.49
CA GLN A 330 -2.84 -27.69 -12.13
C GLN A 330 -1.40 -28.20 -12.03
N ASP A 331 -0.64 -28.23 -13.12
CA ASP A 331 0.77 -28.60 -13.05
C ASP A 331 1.54 -27.57 -12.21
N ASP A 332 2.57 -28.04 -11.49
CA ASP A 332 3.38 -27.21 -10.60
C ASP A 332 4.00 -26.03 -11.37
N GLU A 333 4.38 -26.22 -12.62
CA GLU A 333 4.98 -25.22 -13.51
C GLU A 333 3.96 -24.17 -14.02
N ASN A 334 2.66 -24.34 -13.76
CA ASN A 334 1.58 -23.46 -14.22
C ASN A 334 0.86 -22.81 -13.02
N LEU A 335 -0.45 -23.00 -12.88
CA LEU A 335 -1.21 -22.44 -11.76
C LEU A 335 -1.15 -23.31 -10.52
N GLY A 336 -0.74 -24.59 -10.60
CA GLY A 336 -0.89 -25.56 -9.52
C GLY A 336 -0.33 -25.09 -8.17
N ARG A 337 0.79 -24.38 -8.20
CA ARG A 337 1.43 -23.81 -7.01
C ARG A 337 0.74 -22.56 -6.47
N LEU A 338 0.03 -21.80 -7.31
CA LEU A 338 -0.54 -20.52 -6.92
C LEU A 338 -1.48 -20.69 -5.71
N LYS A 339 -1.30 -19.87 -4.69
CA LYS A 339 -2.23 -19.78 -3.56
C LYS A 339 -3.54 -19.11 -3.99
N THR A 340 -4.64 -19.64 -3.46
CA THR A 340 -6.01 -19.19 -3.74
C THR A 340 -6.85 -19.26 -2.48
N THR A 341 -8.00 -18.59 -2.52
CA THR A 341 -9.03 -18.67 -1.47
C THR A 341 -10.01 -19.81 -1.75
N THR A 342 -10.53 -20.39 -0.67
CA THR A 342 -11.70 -21.29 -0.61
C THR A 342 -13.00 -20.55 -0.29
N SER A 343 -12.91 -19.26 0.05
CA SER A 343 -14.04 -18.39 0.42
C SER A 343 -14.68 -17.72 -0.81
N ASN A 344 -14.76 -18.43 -1.93
CA ASN A 344 -15.23 -17.94 -3.22
C ASN A 344 -16.29 -18.85 -3.88
N GLU A 345 -16.87 -19.78 -3.11
CA GLU A 345 -17.95 -20.64 -3.57
C GLU A 345 -19.21 -19.83 -3.92
N ASP A 346 -19.87 -20.20 -5.02
CA ASP A 346 -21.18 -19.67 -5.36
C ASP A 346 -22.31 -20.29 -4.51
N ASN A 347 -23.56 -19.90 -4.78
CA ASN A 347 -24.73 -20.44 -4.06
C ASN A 347 -24.97 -21.96 -4.24
N ASN A 348 -24.27 -22.62 -5.18
CA ASN A 348 -24.33 -24.06 -5.43
C ASN A 348 -23.13 -24.82 -4.85
N GLY A 349 -22.17 -24.12 -4.22
CA GLY A 349 -20.92 -24.71 -3.73
C GLY A 349 -19.90 -24.98 -4.84
N GLU A 350 -20.05 -24.34 -6.01
CA GLU A 350 -19.08 -24.40 -7.11
C GLU A 350 -18.37 -23.05 -7.25
N VAL A 351 -17.09 -23.09 -7.57
CA VAL A 351 -16.25 -21.91 -7.82
C VAL A 351 -16.34 -21.55 -9.30
N ALA A 352 -16.83 -20.34 -9.59
CA ALA A 352 -16.95 -19.81 -10.95
C ALA A 352 -15.69 -19.04 -11.40
N GLN A 353 -14.83 -18.62 -10.46
CA GLN A 353 -13.63 -17.82 -10.70
C GLN A 353 -12.51 -18.22 -9.75
N LEU A 354 -11.29 -18.36 -10.27
CA LEU A 354 -10.09 -18.59 -9.47
C LEU A 354 -9.45 -17.26 -9.10
N PHE A 355 -8.97 -17.14 -7.87
CA PHE A 355 -8.38 -15.91 -7.36
C PHE A 355 -6.92 -16.09 -6.94
N SER A 356 -6.10 -15.08 -7.14
CA SER A 356 -4.80 -14.91 -6.46
C SER A 356 -4.93 -13.87 -5.35
N TYR A 357 -4.16 -14.05 -4.28
CA TYR A 357 -3.96 -13.01 -3.28
C TYR A 357 -3.09 -11.90 -3.85
N GLY A 358 -3.49 -10.65 -3.57
CA GLY A 358 -2.84 -9.47 -4.09
C GLY A 358 -3.05 -9.26 -5.59
N ALA A 359 -3.14 -8.00 -5.99
CA ALA A 359 -3.14 -7.62 -7.40
C ALA A 359 -1.74 -7.23 -7.91
N ARG A 360 -0.73 -7.23 -7.02
CA ARG A 360 0.69 -7.01 -7.33
C ARG A 360 0.97 -5.68 -8.02
N SER A 361 0.21 -4.67 -7.62
CA SER A 361 0.18 -3.34 -8.25
C SER A 361 0.00 -2.24 -7.22
N PHE A 362 0.00 -0.99 -7.68
CA PHE A 362 -0.65 0.09 -6.96
C PHE A 362 -1.84 0.59 -7.77
N SER A 363 -2.82 1.16 -7.08
CA SER A 363 -4.00 1.78 -7.69
C SER A 363 -4.19 3.21 -7.20
N ILE A 364 -4.81 4.05 -8.02
CA ILE A 364 -5.24 5.40 -7.64
C ILE A 364 -6.76 5.42 -7.62
N LEU A 365 -7.32 5.88 -6.51
CA LEU A 365 -8.76 6.03 -6.28
C LEU A 365 -9.15 7.51 -6.23
N ASP A 366 -10.39 7.80 -6.61
CA ASP A 366 -11.01 9.10 -6.37
C ASP A 366 -11.66 9.22 -4.98
N VAL A 367 -12.32 10.35 -4.71
CA VAL A 367 -12.98 10.63 -3.43
C VAL A 367 -14.21 9.76 -3.14
N ASP A 368 -14.76 9.09 -4.14
CA ASP A 368 -15.86 8.15 -3.97
C ASP A 368 -15.36 6.72 -3.79
N GLY A 369 -14.03 6.49 -3.78
CA GLY A 369 -13.40 5.18 -3.65
C GLY A 369 -13.29 4.42 -4.97
N GLU A 370 -13.65 5.06 -6.10
CA GLU A 370 -13.62 4.42 -7.41
C GLU A 370 -12.21 4.42 -8.00
N MET A 371 -11.83 3.31 -8.63
CA MET A 371 -10.51 3.15 -9.22
C MET A 371 -10.36 3.96 -10.52
N VAL A 372 -9.41 4.90 -10.51
CA VAL A 372 -9.03 5.75 -11.64
C VAL A 372 -7.91 5.13 -12.46
N PHE A 373 -6.98 4.45 -11.78
CA PHE A 373 -5.82 3.81 -12.38
C PHE A 373 -5.42 2.57 -11.58
N ASP A 374 -4.89 1.56 -12.28
CA ASP A 374 -4.15 0.43 -11.72
C ASP A 374 -2.88 0.22 -12.55
N SER A 375 -1.77 -0.09 -11.88
CA SER A 375 -0.47 -0.22 -12.54
C SER A 375 -0.30 -1.50 -13.36
N GLY A 376 -1.29 -2.41 -13.38
CA GLY A 376 -1.18 -3.69 -14.08
C GLY A 376 0.03 -4.49 -13.59
N SER A 377 0.79 -5.02 -14.53
CA SER A 377 2.03 -5.80 -14.35
C SER A 377 3.29 -4.95 -14.11
N MET A 378 3.17 -3.61 -14.03
CA MET A 378 4.34 -2.72 -14.05
C MET A 378 5.37 -3.03 -12.96
N ILE A 379 4.96 -3.35 -11.74
CA ILE A 379 5.89 -3.63 -10.63
C ILE A 379 6.71 -4.87 -10.94
N GLU A 380 6.07 -5.98 -11.32
CA GLU A 380 6.75 -7.23 -11.69
C GLU A 380 7.65 -7.06 -12.93
N GLU A 381 7.18 -6.34 -13.96
CA GLU A 381 7.99 -6.05 -15.15
C GLU A 381 9.26 -5.24 -14.82
N ILE A 382 9.13 -4.26 -13.92
CA ILE A 382 10.27 -3.44 -13.47
C ILE A 382 11.24 -4.31 -12.67
N THR A 383 10.76 -5.05 -11.67
CA THR A 383 11.59 -5.92 -10.83
C THR A 383 12.37 -6.93 -11.67
N LEU A 384 11.69 -7.57 -12.64
CA LEU A 384 12.33 -8.51 -13.56
C LEU A 384 13.40 -7.81 -14.42
N ALA A 385 13.11 -6.61 -14.94
CA ALA A 385 14.05 -5.84 -15.75
C ALA A 385 15.30 -5.38 -14.96
N LEU A 386 15.19 -5.19 -13.65
CA LEU A 386 16.31 -4.87 -12.75
C LEU A 386 17.18 -6.11 -12.43
N GLY A 387 16.64 -7.31 -12.61
CA GLY A 387 17.27 -8.55 -12.15
C GLY A 387 17.17 -8.74 -10.64
N ASN A 388 16.20 -8.09 -9.98
CA ASN A 388 15.91 -8.19 -8.55
C ASN A 388 14.77 -9.19 -8.26
N TRP A 389 14.51 -10.11 -9.19
CA TRP A 389 13.39 -11.05 -9.10
C TRP A 389 13.57 -12.02 -7.93
N GLU A 390 12.54 -12.15 -7.09
CA GLU A 390 12.47 -13.18 -6.05
C GLU A 390 11.42 -14.24 -6.43
N ASP A 391 11.89 -15.30 -7.08
CA ASP A 391 10.99 -16.35 -7.55
C ASP A 391 10.29 -17.12 -6.42
N GLY A 392 10.84 -17.11 -5.21
CA GLY A 392 10.27 -17.82 -4.06
C GLY A 392 8.84 -17.38 -3.70
N ARG A 393 8.41 -16.20 -4.15
CA ARG A 393 7.10 -15.59 -3.85
C ARG A 393 6.17 -15.49 -5.06
N SER A 394 6.58 -15.95 -6.25
CA SER A 394 5.74 -15.88 -7.46
C SER A 394 4.47 -16.73 -7.35
N ASP A 395 4.51 -17.86 -6.65
CA ASP A 395 3.32 -18.69 -6.37
C ASP A 395 2.39 -18.12 -5.27
N ASP A 396 2.68 -16.91 -4.75
CA ASP A 396 1.96 -16.28 -3.65
C ASP A 396 1.54 -14.84 -4.00
N LYS A 397 2.16 -13.82 -3.40
CA LYS A 397 1.83 -12.39 -3.56
C LYS A 397 2.86 -11.63 -4.43
N GLY A 398 3.87 -12.31 -4.97
CA GLY A 398 4.84 -11.71 -5.90
C GLY A 398 5.76 -10.68 -5.23
N PRO A 399 5.91 -9.45 -5.78
CA PRO A 399 6.77 -8.42 -5.22
C PRO A 399 6.34 -7.84 -3.86
N GLU A 400 5.06 -7.99 -3.49
CA GLU A 400 4.47 -7.47 -2.25
C GLU A 400 4.69 -5.96 -2.07
N PRO A 401 3.98 -5.12 -2.86
CA PRO A 401 3.97 -3.69 -2.62
C PRO A 401 3.23 -3.40 -1.30
N GLU A 402 4.00 -3.12 -0.26
CA GLU A 402 3.54 -3.02 1.15
C GLU A 402 3.28 -1.58 1.55
N SER A 403 4.17 -0.68 1.14
CA SER A 403 4.21 0.67 1.70
C SER A 403 4.08 1.75 0.65
N VAL A 404 3.38 2.84 1.01
CA VAL A 404 3.23 4.00 0.14
C VAL A 404 3.34 5.32 0.90
N VAL A 405 3.99 6.30 0.27
CA VAL A 405 3.93 7.71 0.67
C VAL A 405 3.81 8.60 -0.55
N ALA A 406 2.95 9.61 -0.45
CA ALA A 406 2.71 10.61 -1.48
C ALA A 406 3.19 12.00 -1.03
N PHE A 407 3.77 12.77 -1.95
CA PHE A 407 4.24 14.12 -1.66
C PHE A 407 4.41 14.98 -2.93
N GLU A 408 4.33 16.30 -2.77
CA GLU A 408 4.68 17.24 -3.84
C GLU A 408 6.16 17.66 -3.73
N LEU A 409 6.90 17.62 -4.85
CA LEU A 409 8.26 18.14 -4.94
C LEU A 409 8.50 18.82 -6.30
N GLY A 410 8.88 20.09 -6.28
CA GLY A 410 9.17 20.86 -7.49
C GLY A 410 7.92 21.14 -8.34
N GLY A 411 6.74 21.23 -7.72
CA GLY A 411 5.46 21.41 -8.40
C GLY A 411 4.97 20.18 -9.17
N LYS A 412 5.41 18.99 -8.73
CA LYS A 412 4.98 17.68 -9.23
C LYS A 412 4.63 16.78 -8.06
N ASP A 413 3.54 16.07 -8.18
CA ASP A 413 3.10 15.02 -7.25
C ASP A 413 3.85 13.72 -7.54
N TYR A 414 4.38 13.12 -6.48
CA TYR A 414 5.05 11.84 -6.51
C TYR A 414 4.41 10.88 -5.51
N ILE A 415 4.42 9.61 -5.87
CA ILE A 415 4.23 8.49 -4.95
C ILE A 415 5.51 7.67 -4.90
N VAL A 416 5.77 7.04 -3.76
CA VAL A 416 6.84 6.06 -3.57
C VAL A 416 6.21 4.79 -3.07
N ILE A 417 6.38 3.70 -3.83
CA ILE A 417 5.95 2.36 -3.45
C ILE A 417 7.16 1.61 -2.91
N GLY A 418 7.07 1.05 -1.70
CA GLY A 418 8.04 0.10 -1.16
C GLY A 418 7.58 -1.33 -1.39
N ASN A 419 8.42 -2.13 -2.07
CA ASN A 419 8.17 -3.56 -2.28
C ASN A 419 8.96 -4.37 -1.26
N GLU A 420 8.26 -5.17 -0.47
CA GLU A 420 8.81 -5.91 0.65
C GLU A 420 9.88 -6.91 0.17
N ARG A 421 9.48 -7.80 -0.74
CA ARG A 421 10.27 -8.96 -1.19
C ARG A 421 11.46 -8.57 -2.05
N THR A 422 11.27 -7.60 -2.93
CA THR A 422 12.34 -7.17 -3.84
C THR A 422 13.23 -6.08 -3.23
N SER A 423 12.81 -5.52 -2.09
CA SER A 423 13.53 -4.45 -1.36
C SER A 423 13.83 -3.25 -2.25
N ASP A 424 12.83 -2.84 -3.04
CA ASP A 424 12.90 -1.71 -3.97
C ASP A 424 11.91 -0.61 -3.56
N LEU A 425 12.33 0.64 -3.77
CA LEU A 425 11.49 1.83 -3.70
C LEU A 425 11.28 2.33 -5.13
N MET A 426 10.04 2.32 -5.60
CA MET A 426 9.66 2.76 -6.93
C MET A 426 8.94 4.11 -6.85
N PHE A 427 9.52 5.13 -7.48
CA PHE A 427 8.98 6.48 -7.50
C PHE A 427 8.19 6.68 -8.79
N PHE A 428 6.95 7.14 -8.69
CA PHE A 428 6.14 7.52 -9.83
C PHE A 428 5.72 8.99 -9.71
N GLU A 429 5.84 9.76 -10.79
CA GLU A 429 5.15 11.04 -10.94
C GLU A 429 3.68 10.77 -11.24
N VAL A 430 2.77 11.38 -10.48
CA VAL A 430 1.31 11.17 -10.55
C VAL A 430 0.54 12.46 -10.79
N SER A 431 1.18 13.51 -11.31
CA SER A 431 0.52 14.76 -11.68
C SER A 431 -0.54 14.61 -12.79
N ASP A 432 -0.53 13.46 -13.48
CA ASP A 432 -1.62 12.95 -14.31
C ASP A 432 -2.02 11.56 -13.75
N VAL A 433 -3.11 11.53 -12.97
CA VAL A 433 -3.56 10.33 -12.24
C VAL A 433 -3.94 9.16 -13.15
N GLU A 434 -4.30 9.41 -14.41
CA GLU A 434 -4.60 8.36 -15.38
C GLU A 434 -3.32 7.81 -16.05
N ASN A 435 -2.21 8.54 -15.95
CA ASN A 435 -0.94 8.19 -16.62
C ASN A 435 0.28 8.39 -15.71
N PRO A 436 0.41 7.67 -14.57
CA PRO A 436 1.63 7.69 -13.76
C PRO A 436 2.88 7.37 -14.57
N ILE A 437 3.99 8.06 -14.25
CA ILE A 437 5.27 7.91 -14.94
C ILE A 437 6.35 7.51 -13.94
N LEU A 438 7.00 6.38 -14.17
CA LEU A 438 8.15 5.95 -13.38
C LEU A 438 9.28 7.02 -13.41
N ALA A 439 9.61 7.57 -12.25
CA ALA A 439 10.45 8.75 -12.04
C ALA A 439 11.83 8.48 -11.40
N GLN A 440 11.90 7.50 -10.47
CA GLN A 440 13.14 6.87 -10.02
C GLN A 440 12.90 5.42 -9.54
N ILE A 441 13.94 4.59 -9.49
CA ILE A 441 13.94 3.34 -8.70
C ILE A 441 15.19 3.28 -7.83
N ILE A 442 15.03 2.83 -6.59
CA ILE A 442 16.10 2.61 -5.64
C ILE A 442 15.96 1.23 -5.02
N SER A 443 16.97 0.38 -5.15
CA SER A 443 17.08 -0.82 -4.31
C SER A 443 17.65 -0.41 -2.94
N THR A 444 16.96 -0.75 -1.85
CA THR A 444 17.41 -0.45 -0.49
C THR A 444 18.59 -1.33 -0.08
N VAL A 445 18.71 -2.50 -0.70
CA VAL A 445 19.85 -3.42 -0.59
C VAL A 445 20.68 -3.46 -1.89
N ASN A 446 22.01 -3.54 -1.78
CA ASN A 446 22.82 -4.04 -2.89
C ASN A 446 22.73 -5.57 -2.91
N LEU A 447 22.14 -6.17 -3.95
CA LEU A 447 22.06 -7.64 -4.10
C LEU A 447 23.42 -8.35 -4.35
N TYR A 448 24.55 -7.68 -4.14
CA TYR A 448 25.88 -8.32 -4.16
C TYR A 448 26.18 -8.93 -2.78
N PRO A 449 26.75 -10.16 -2.72
CA PRO A 449 26.88 -10.89 -1.46
C PRO A 449 27.81 -10.18 -0.46
N GLY A 450 27.19 -9.67 0.60
CA GLY A 450 27.83 -9.05 1.76
C GLY A 450 26.84 -8.19 2.54
N TYR A 451 25.99 -8.80 3.38
CA TYR A 451 25.11 -8.21 4.40
C TYR A 451 25.05 -6.66 4.40
N GLU A 452 24.18 -6.08 3.58
CA GLU A 452 23.74 -4.69 3.76
C GLU A 452 22.35 -4.72 4.41
N ALA A 453 22.26 -4.17 5.63
CA ALA A 453 21.01 -4.02 6.36
C ALA A 453 20.04 -3.09 5.61
N GLY A 454 18.73 -3.33 5.71
CA GLY A 454 17.71 -2.49 5.07
C GLY A 454 16.90 -3.16 3.96
N ALA A 455 16.46 -4.40 4.16
CA ALA A 455 15.53 -5.09 3.26
C ALA A 455 14.07 -4.91 3.75
N SER A 456 13.07 -5.27 2.94
CA SER A 456 11.65 -5.18 3.33
C SER A 456 11.23 -3.76 3.78
N PRO A 457 11.16 -2.77 2.87
CA PRO A 457 10.71 -1.41 3.20
C PRO A 457 9.24 -1.38 3.63
N GLU A 458 8.99 -0.95 4.87
CA GLU A 458 7.68 -1.05 5.50
C GLU A 458 7.15 0.34 5.94
N GLY A 459 7.86 1.03 6.81
CA GLY A 459 7.51 2.43 7.15
C GLY A 459 8.16 3.43 6.21
N LEU A 460 7.33 4.25 5.52
CA LEU A 460 7.79 5.38 4.73
C LEU A 460 7.31 6.70 5.33
N SER A 461 8.20 7.69 5.49
CA SER A 461 7.80 9.07 5.79
C SER A 461 8.66 10.10 5.06
N VAL A 462 8.06 11.22 4.70
CA VAL A 462 8.73 12.29 3.95
C VAL A 462 8.70 13.60 4.73
N GLU A 463 9.85 14.26 4.83
CA GLU A 463 9.97 15.62 5.32
C GLU A 463 10.31 16.57 4.15
N ILE A 464 9.38 17.47 3.81
CA ILE A 464 9.63 18.54 2.84
C ILE A 464 10.50 19.64 3.48
N LEU A 465 11.69 19.87 2.92
CA LEU A 465 12.64 20.90 3.39
C LEU A 465 12.46 22.23 2.65
N SER A 466 12.12 22.16 1.37
CA SER A 466 11.80 23.29 0.50
C SER A 466 10.96 22.83 -0.69
N ASP A 467 10.52 23.76 -1.55
CA ASP A 467 9.81 23.45 -2.80
C ASP A 467 10.54 22.45 -3.70
N THR A 468 11.86 22.25 -3.54
CA THR A 468 12.66 21.35 -4.40
C THR A 468 13.48 20.32 -3.64
N GLU A 469 13.47 20.31 -2.32
CA GLU A 469 14.27 19.41 -1.48
C GLU A 469 13.40 18.73 -0.42
N ALA A 470 13.56 17.42 -0.27
CA ALA A 470 12.89 16.64 0.76
C ALA A 470 13.83 15.55 1.30
N VAL A 471 13.45 14.92 2.40
CA VAL A 471 14.10 13.71 2.92
C VAL A 471 13.07 12.60 3.04
N LEU A 472 13.35 11.46 2.42
CA LEU A 472 12.60 10.22 2.63
C LEU A 472 13.28 9.40 3.73
N TYR A 473 12.51 8.99 4.73
CA TYR A 473 12.90 8.06 5.77
C TYR A 473 12.23 6.72 5.50
N VAL A 474 13.03 5.66 5.62
CA VAL A 474 12.60 4.29 5.30
C VAL A 474 12.97 3.40 6.47
N SER A 475 11.97 2.78 7.06
CA SER A 475 12.14 1.67 7.98
C SER A 475 12.15 0.36 7.20
N ASN A 476 12.98 -0.56 7.63
CA ASN A 476 13.19 -1.84 6.99
C ASN A 476 13.09 -2.94 8.03
N GLU A 477 12.17 -3.88 7.82
CA GLU A 477 11.81 -4.93 8.78
C GLU A 477 12.80 -6.10 8.72
N TRP A 478 13.16 -6.55 7.52
CA TRP A 478 14.19 -7.56 7.35
C TRP A 478 15.61 -6.98 7.31
N GLN A 479 16.53 -7.63 8.03
CA GLN A 479 17.87 -7.08 8.34
C GLN A 479 17.75 -5.67 8.92
N THR A 480 17.00 -5.59 10.02
CA THR A 480 16.41 -4.38 10.58
C THR A 480 17.30 -3.14 10.47
N ALA A 481 16.79 -2.13 9.78
CA ALA A 481 17.49 -0.87 9.61
C ALA A 481 16.54 0.29 9.42
N THR A 482 17.06 1.50 9.60
CA THR A 482 16.40 2.70 9.13
C THR A 482 17.37 3.47 8.24
N SER A 483 16.86 4.05 7.17
CA SER A 483 17.63 4.84 6.21
C SER A 483 17.02 6.23 6.01
N ALA A 484 17.87 7.18 5.61
CA ALA A 484 17.42 8.48 5.15
C ALA A 484 18.04 8.82 3.79
N TYR A 485 17.22 9.40 2.94
CA TYR A 485 17.53 9.68 1.56
C TYR A 485 17.16 11.13 1.22
N ALA A 486 18.14 11.91 0.76
CA ALA A 486 17.88 13.24 0.26
C ALA A 486 17.25 13.13 -1.13
N LEU A 487 16.13 13.84 -1.32
CA LEU A 487 15.41 13.95 -2.57
C LEU A 487 15.56 15.36 -3.12
N THR A 488 15.78 15.49 -4.42
CA THR A 488 15.87 16.81 -5.07
C THR A 488 15.14 16.80 -6.40
N ALA A 489 14.22 17.73 -6.61
CA ALA A 489 13.55 17.90 -7.89
C ALA A 489 14.57 18.20 -9.00
N VAL A 490 14.48 17.50 -10.13
CA VAL A 490 15.32 17.78 -11.30
C VAL A 490 14.68 18.93 -12.09
N PRO A 491 15.34 20.10 -12.20
CA PRO A 491 14.77 21.21 -12.95
C PRO A 491 14.58 20.83 -14.41
N VAL A 492 13.38 21.03 -14.95
CA VAL A 492 13.16 20.90 -16.40
C VAL A 492 14.09 21.89 -17.11
N PRO A 493 14.98 21.47 -18.02
CA PRO A 493 15.90 22.38 -18.66
C PRO A 493 15.12 23.51 -19.34
N ALA A 494 15.49 24.77 -19.08
CA ALA A 494 14.83 25.95 -19.67
C ALA A 494 14.77 25.93 -21.21
N ALA A 495 15.62 25.12 -21.86
CA ALA A 495 15.60 24.87 -23.30
C ALA A 495 14.36 24.07 -23.77
N ALA A 496 13.79 23.18 -22.95
CA ALA A 496 12.59 22.42 -23.31
C ALA A 496 11.37 23.36 -23.50
N TRP A 497 11.25 24.39 -22.66
CA TRP A 497 10.26 25.45 -22.81
C TRP A 497 10.46 26.30 -24.08
N LEU A 498 11.71 26.55 -24.49
CA LEU A 498 12.04 27.23 -25.75
C LEU A 498 11.68 26.39 -26.99
N PHE A 499 11.83 25.06 -26.92
CA PHE A 499 11.41 24.16 -28.00
C PHE A 499 9.89 24.00 -28.09
N ALA A 500 9.18 23.89 -26.96
CA ALA A 500 7.72 23.81 -26.93
C ALA A 500 7.06 25.10 -27.45
N SER A 501 7.59 26.27 -27.08
CA SER A 501 7.11 27.56 -27.60
C SER A 501 7.46 27.79 -29.08
N ALA A 502 8.61 27.31 -29.55
CA ALA A 502 8.94 27.30 -30.98
C ALA A 502 8.01 26.40 -31.79
N LEU A 503 7.60 25.24 -31.24
CA LEU A 503 6.68 24.30 -31.88
C LEU A 503 5.24 24.88 -31.92
N ALA A 504 4.78 25.51 -30.83
CA ALA A 504 3.50 26.23 -30.79
C ALA A 504 3.48 27.41 -31.79
N GLY A 505 4.60 28.13 -31.94
CA GLY A 505 4.77 29.18 -32.95
C GLY A 505 4.71 28.66 -34.39
N LEU A 506 5.25 27.47 -34.66
CA LEU A 506 5.19 26.80 -35.97
C LEU A 506 3.78 26.29 -36.30
N ILE A 507 3.03 25.81 -35.31
CA ILE A 507 1.64 25.36 -35.46
C ILE A 507 0.69 26.56 -35.67
N ALA A 508 0.93 27.68 -34.97
CA ALA A 508 0.16 28.92 -35.15
C ALA A 508 0.41 29.56 -36.53
N ARG A 509 1.63 29.48 -37.07
CA ARG A 509 1.95 29.96 -38.43
C ARG A 509 1.21 29.18 -39.52
N LYS A 510 1.03 27.87 -39.33
CA LYS A 510 0.31 26.99 -40.26
C LYS A 510 -1.21 27.23 -40.31
N LYS A 511 -1.78 27.92 -39.32
CA LYS A 511 -3.19 28.34 -39.30
C LYS A 511 -3.46 29.70 -39.94
N LEU A 512 -2.44 30.49 -40.23
CA LEU A 512 -2.57 31.80 -40.89
C LEU A 512 -2.36 31.76 -42.41
N ASP A 513 -1.84 30.64 -42.94
CA ASP A 513 -1.62 30.40 -44.37
C ASP A 513 -2.71 29.50 -45.01
N ASN A 514 -3.88 29.33 -44.37
CA ASN A 514 -5.06 28.67 -44.92
C ASN A 514 -6.27 29.61 -45.01
#